data_AF-A0A964DA92-F1
#
_entry.id   AF-A0A964DA92-F1
#
_cell.length_a   1.000
_cell.length_b   1.000
_cell.length_c   1.000
_cell.angle_alpha   90.00
_cell.angle_beta   90.00
_cell.angle_gamma   90.00
#
_symmetry.space_group_name_H-M   'P 1'
#
loop_
_entity.id
_entity.type
_entity.pdbx_description
1 polymer ?
#
loop_
_entity_poly.entity_id
_entity_poly.type
_entity_poly.pdbx_seq_one_letter_code
_entity_poly.pdbx_strand_id
1 'polypeptide(L)'
;MHFARNKTRSSLDKDRKLVLALVKTIEIIGEAAANVTKESQESMPQIPWPNIISMRNRLIHAYFDINLDIVWQTINEDLPPLIIELEKIIEKSEP
;
A
#
# COMPACT_ATOMS: atom_id res chain seq x y z
N MET A 1 5.57 -6.44 5.36
CA MET A 1 5.04 -7.28 4.25
C MET A 1 5.69 -8.67 4.22
N HIS A 2 5.09 -9.66 4.90
CA HIS A 2 5.68 -11.01 5.05
C HIS A 2 5.78 -11.77 3.71
N PHE A 3 4.91 -11.46 2.74
CA PHE A 3 4.81 -12.17 1.45
C PHE A 3 5.93 -11.85 0.45
N ALA A 4 6.55 -10.67 0.54
CA ALA A 4 7.61 -10.25 -0.39
C ALA A 4 9.03 -10.56 0.12
N ARG A 5 9.16 -11.11 1.33
CA ARG A 5 10.46 -11.39 1.94
C ARG A 5 11.23 -12.41 1.09
N ASN A 6 12.45 -12.06 0.67
CA ASN A 6 13.32 -12.85 -0.23
C ASN A 6 12.74 -13.11 -1.64
N LYS A 7 11.78 -12.30 -2.10
CA LYS A 7 11.27 -12.35 -3.47
C LYS A 7 11.95 -11.28 -4.32
N THR A 8 11.95 -11.49 -5.62
CA THR A 8 12.40 -10.49 -6.60
C THR A 8 11.21 -10.04 -7.44
N ARG A 9 11.34 -8.93 -8.16
CA ARG A 9 10.33 -8.51 -9.13
C ARG A 9 9.93 -9.63 -10.09
N SER A 10 10.92 -10.40 -10.59
CA SER A 10 10.65 -11.52 -11.51
C SER A 10 9.92 -12.70 -10.84
N SER A 11 9.92 -12.79 -9.51
CA SER A 11 9.09 -13.77 -8.79
C SER A 11 7.59 -13.52 -9.01
N LEU A 12 7.17 -12.27 -9.24
CA LEU A 12 5.76 -11.93 -9.51
C LEU A 12 5.31 -12.46 -10.88
N ASP A 13 6.21 -12.58 -11.86
CA ASP A 13 5.88 -13.09 -13.21
C ASP A 13 5.50 -14.58 -13.17
N LYS A 14 6.02 -15.32 -12.19
CA LYS A 14 5.88 -16.78 -12.08
C LYS A 14 4.91 -17.21 -10.99
N ASP A 15 4.43 -16.29 -10.16
CA ASP A 15 3.58 -16.59 -9.01
C ASP A 15 2.34 -15.69 -8.98
N ARG A 16 1.30 -16.12 -9.71
CA ARG A 16 0.02 -15.41 -9.77
C ARG A 16 -0.66 -15.31 -8.40
N LYS A 17 -0.46 -16.28 -7.50
CA LYS A 17 -1.02 -16.25 -6.14
C LYS A 17 -0.37 -15.14 -5.32
N LEU A 18 0.95 -14.98 -5.43
CA LEU A 18 1.66 -13.88 -4.80
C LEU A 18 1.15 -12.53 -5.32
N VAL A 19 1.01 -12.37 -6.63
CA VAL A 19 0.47 -11.12 -7.22
C VAL A 19 -0.91 -10.78 -6.66
N LEU A 20 -1.83 -11.74 -6.66
CA LEU A 20 -3.19 -11.53 -6.16
C LEU A 20 -3.20 -11.18 -4.66
N ALA A 21 -2.37 -11.85 -3.85
CA ALA A 21 -2.25 -11.55 -2.43
C ALA A 21 -1.71 -10.13 -2.18
N LEU A 22 -0.70 -9.71 -2.96
CA LEU A 22 -0.10 -8.39 -2.87
C LEU A 22 -1.08 -7.28 -3.27
N VAL A 23 -1.76 -7.47 -4.41
CA VAL A 23 -2.80 -6.54 -4.88
C VAL A 23 -3.91 -6.41 -3.84
N LYS A 24 -4.40 -7.53 -3.32
CA LYS A 24 -5.46 -7.50 -2.30
C LYS A 24 -5.01 -6.78 -1.03
N THR A 25 -3.75 -6.93 -0.65
CA THR A 25 -3.19 -6.22 0.51
C THR A 25 -3.16 -4.72 0.27
N ILE A 26 -2.75 -4.27 -0.92
CA ILE A 26 -2.72 -2.84 -1.27
C ILE A 26 -4.16 -2.26 -1.31
N GLU A 27 -5.12 -3.01 -1.83
CA GLU A 27 -6.54 -2.61 -1.81
C GLU A 27 -7.05 -2.39 -0.38
N ILE A 28 -6.75 -3.33 0.53
CA ILE A 28 -7.16 -3.24 1.95
C ILE A 28 -6.56 -1.99 2.60
N ILE A 29 -5.30 -1.67 2.31
CA ILE A 29 -4.65 -0.46 2.84
C ILE A 29 -5.38 0.81 2.34
N GLY A 30 -5.71 0.87 1.05
CA GLY A 30 -6.45 2.00 0.49
C GLY A 30 -7.86 2.15 1.06
N GLU A 31 -8.56 1.03 1.30
CA GLU A 31 -9.87 1.01 1.93
C GLU A 31 -9.80 1.43 3.41
N ALA A 32 -8.80 0.95 4.15
CA ALA A 32 -8.58 1.38 5.53
C ALA A 32 -8.31 2.88 5.62
N ALA A 33 -7.47 3.42 4.73
CA ALA A 33 -7.21 4.86 4.65
C ALA A 33 -8.48 5.67 4.35
N ALA A 34 -9.37 5.16 3.48
CA ALA A 34 -10.64 5.81 3.17
C ALA A 34 -11.63 5.84 4.34
N ASN A 35 -11.51 4.88 5.27
CA ASN A 35 -12.36 4.79 6.46
C ASN A 35 -11.86 5.66 7.63
N VAL A 36 -10.65 6.21 7.56
CA VAL A 36 -10.16 7.20 8.53
C VAL A 36 -10.99 8.48 8.40
N THR A 37 -11.45 9.06 9.51
CA THR A 37 -12.28 10.27 9.49
C THR A 37 -11.52 11.45 8.89
N LYS A 38 -12.22 12.38 8.22
CA LYS A 38 -11.59 13.56 7.63
C LYS A 38 -10.81 14.38 8.65
N GLU A 39 -11.35 14.54 9.85
CA GLU A 39 -10.67 15.25 10.94
C GLU A 39 -9.32 14.62 11.31
N SER A 40 -9.26 13.29 11.35
CA SER A 40 -7.99 12.57 11.58
C SER A 40 -7.04 12.70 10.39
N GLN A 41 -7.56 12.67 9.15
CA GLN A 41 -6.72 12.88 7.97
C GLN A 41 -6.12 14.29 7.95
N GLU A 42 -6.92 15.30 8.31
CA GLU A 42 -6.52 16.70 8.38
C GLU A 42 -5.52 16.98 9.51
N SER A 43 -5.61 16.24 10.63
CA SER A 43 -4.63 16.34 11.73
C SER A 43 -3.30 15.65 11.42
N MET A 44 -3.25 14.81 10.37
CA MET A 44 -2.07 14.08 9.92
C MET A 44 -1.71 14.39 8.44
N PRO A 45 -1.41 15.66 8.10
CA PRO A 45 -1.18 16.07 6.71
C PRO A 45 0.11 15.51 6.10
N GLN A 46 1.03 14.99 6.93
CA GLN A 46 2.25 14.31 6.48
C GLN A 46 1.96 12.97 5.79
N ILE A 47 0.80 12.37 6.06
CA ILE A 47 0.38 11.15 5.38
C ILE A 47 -0.31 11.55 4.06
N PRO A 48 0.10 10.98 2.92
CA PRO A 48 -0.49 11.30 1.62
C PRO A 48 -1.82 10.54 1.42
N TRP A 49 -2.84 10.84 2.25
CA TRP A 49 -4.14 10.15 2.26
C TRP A 49 -4.77 10.00 0.87
N PRO A 50 -4.84 11.05 0.01
CA PRO A 50 -5.45 10.92 -1.31
C PRO A 50 -4.71 9.88 -2.18
N ASN A 51 -3.39 9.82 -2.08
CA ASN A 51 -2.58 8.87 -2.84
C ASN A 51 -2.85 7.44 -2.37
N ILE A 52 -2.91 7.22 -1.04
CA ILE A 52 -3.18 5.90 -0.45
C ILE A 52 -4.58 5.41 -0.83
N ILE A 53 -5.60 6.26 -0.70
CA ILE A 53 -6.99 5.94 -1.08
C ILE A 53 -7.10 5.60 -2.57
N SER A 54 -6.34 6.31 -3.41
CA SER A 54 -6.32 6.09 -4.85
C SER A 54 -5.44 4.93 -5.32
N MET A 55 -4.72 4.23 -4.41
CA MET A 55 -3.79 3.15 -4.77
C MET A 55 -4.44 2.06 -5.63
N ARG A 56 -5.71 1.71 -5.35
CA ARG A 56 -6.46 0.74 -6.17
C ARG A 56 -6.51 1.17 -7.64
N ASN A 57 -6.69 2.47 -7.92
CA ASN A 57 -6.79 2.96 -9.29
C ASN A 57 -5.46 2.83 -10.04
N ARG A 58 -4.33 2.95 -9.33
CA ARG A 58 -2.98 2.78 -9.88
C ARG A 58 -2.67 1.33 -10.25
N LEU A 59 -3.36 0.36 -9.65
CA LEU A 59 -3.23 -1.08 -9.94
C LEU A 59 -4.14 -1.56 -11.08
N ILE A 60 -5.24 -0.85 -11.35
CA ILE A 60 -6.35 -1.30 -12.22
C ILE A 60 -6.25 -0.71 -13.64
N HIS A 61 -5.09 -0.22 -14.08
CA HIS A 61 -4.91 0.13 -15.49
C HIS A 61 -4.91 -1.14 -16.36
N ALA A 62 -6.09 -1.45 -16.87
CA ALA A 62 -6.54 -2.66 -17.57
C ALA A 62 -6.72 -3.87 -16.63
N TYR A 63 -7.99 -4.24 -16.39
CA TYR A 63 -8.43 -5.45 -15.67
C TYR A 63 -7.76 -6.77 -16.15
N PHE A 64 -7.06 -6.75 -17.28
CA PHE A 64 -6.29 -7.87 -17.84
C PHE A 64 -4.79 -7.83 -17.53
N ASP A 65 -4.20 -6.67 -17.23
CA ASP A 65 -2.75 -6.50 -17.08
C ASP A 65 -2.44 -5.69 -15.82
N ILE A 66 -2.40 -6.38 -14.68
CA ILE A 66 -1.89 -5.79 -13.44
C ILE A 66 -0.44 -5.40 -13.71
N ASN A 67 -0.12 -4.11 -13.61
CA ASN A 67 1.24 -3.66 -13.74
C ASN A 67 2.06 -4.12 -12.52
N LEU A 68 2.75 -5.24 -12.69
CA LEU A 68 3.54 -5.88 -11.64
C LEU A 68 4.73 -5.03 -11.21
N ASP A 69 5.23 -4.13 -12.07
CA ASP A 69 6.28 -3.17 -11.69
C ASP A 69 5.73 -2.15 -10.70
N ILE A 70 4.52 -1.64 -10.93
CA ILE A 70 3.84 -0.73 -9.99
C ILE A 70 3.57 -1.43 -8.65
N VAL A 71 3.11 -2.69 -8.68
CA VAL A 71 2.89 -3.48 -7.45
C VAL A 71 4.21 -3.61 -6.68
N TRP A 72 5.27 -4.00 -7.37
CA TRP A 72 6.59 -4.18 -6.75
C TRP A 72 7.15 -2.89 -6.19
N GLN A 73 7.05 -1.79 -6.94
CA GLN A 73 7.45 -0.46 -6.51
C GLN A 73 6.68 -0.04 -5.27
N THR A 74 5.35 -0.21 -5.27
CA THR A 74 4.49 0.16 -4.14
C THR A 74 4.95 -0.55 -2.86
N ILE A 75 5.28 -1.83 -2.94
CA ILE A 75 5.67 -2.64 -1.78
C ILE A 75 7.05 -2.27 -1.24
N ASN A 76 8.00 -1.95 -2.13
CA ASN A 76 9.40 -1.74 -1.76
C ASN A 76 9.77 -0.28 -1.54
N GLU A 77 9.05 0.66 -2.15
CA GLU A 77 9.37 2.09 -2.11
C GLU A 77 8.29 2.91 -1.41
N ASP A 78 7.01 2.67 -1.71
CA ASP A 78 5.92 3.53 -1.19
C ASP A 78 5.46 3.12 0.22
N LEU A 79 5.33 1.81 0.49
CA LEU A 79 4.82 1.31 1.78
C LEU A 79 5.80 1.43 2.95
N PRO A 80 7.12 1.17 2.83
CA PRO A 80 8.04 1.30 3.96
C PRO A 80 8.07 2.68 4.63
N PRO A 81 8.19 3.80 3.89
CA PRO A 81 8.15 5.13 4.52
C PRO A 81 6.76 5.42 5.13
N LEU A 82 5.67 4.97 4.50
CA LEU A 82 4.33 5.11 5.07
C LEU A 82 4.18 4.40 6.42
N ILE A 83 4.71 3.19 6.56
CA ILE A 83 4.70 2.45 7.82
C ILE A 83 5.46 3.22 8.90
N ILE A 84 6.65 3.74 8.58
CA ILE A 84 7.46 4.52 9.52
C ILE A 84 6.70 5.77 10.01
N GLU A 85 6.02 6.49 9.12
CA GLU A 85 5.25 7.67 9.51
C GLU A 85 4.03 7.31 10.36
N LEU A 86 3.35 6.21 10.06
CA LEU A 86 2.23 5.70 10.86
C LEU A 86 2.68 5.27 12.26
N GLU A 87 3.80 4.55 12.37
CA GLU A 87 4.37 4.11 13.65
C GLU A 87 4.71 5.31 14.55
N LYS A 88 5.34 6.35 14.01
CA LYS A 88 5.64 7.59 14.76
C LYS A 88 4.39 8.27 15.31
N ILE A 89 3.29 8.22 14.56
CA ILE A 89 2.03 8.83 14.99
C ILE A 89 1.41 8.00 16.11
N ILE A 90 1.40 6.67 15.97
CA ILE A 90 0.86 5.77 17.00
C ILE A 90 1.65 5.93 18.30
N GLU A 91 2.99 5.94 18.24
CA GLU A 91 3.85 6.16 19.40
C GLU A 91 3.61 7.52 20.08
N LYS A 92 3.29 8.57 19.30
CA LYS A 92 2.89 9.89 19.86
C LYS A 92 1.49 9.91 20.45
N SER A 93 0.65 8.94 20.11
CA SER A 93 -0.75 8.85 20.52
C SER A 93 -0.92 7.97 21.76
N GLU A 94 0.08 7.15 22.11
CA GLU A 94 0.14 6.43 23.37
C GLU A 94 0.66 7.35 24.49
N PRO A 95 -0.11 7.55 25.59
CA PRO A 95 0.34 8.31 26.76
C PRO A 95 1.35 7.56 27.64
#